data_AF-A0A7C5SJ78-F1
#
_entry.id   AF-A0A7C5SJ78-F1
#
_cell.length_a   1.000
_cell.length_b   1.000
_cell.length_c   1.000
_cell.angle_alpha   90.00
_cell.angle_beta   90.00
_cell.angle_gamma   90.00
#
_symmetry.space_group_name_H-M   'P 1'
#
loop_
_entity.id
_entity.type
_entity.pdbx_description
1 polymer ?
#
loop_
_entity_poly.entity_id
_entity_poly.type
_entity_poly.pdbx_seq_one_letter_code
_entity_poly.pdbx_strand_id
1 'polypeptide(L)'
;MTSGSIGGLLEARDSNIDATVDRLDTLTSQLIFEINKLHSTGTNLSGLTGVTGELAIASDDQDVALNSVLNTTLAGLPFAPSNGGFFVDIRNPASGASERVRIDVDLDGLKSDGSAGTDDDTTAQDIVDALDAIDGLNASFNAAGKIVLTADTGFEFSFSDDSSGVLAVLGINTLFTGKNATDIAVRQDLLDDPSGMMIGRFEDGELVENGTALAVSALRDEALDALGGVSMAEHWSDSVQSSASRASIAKTNAEAGSIVRESLEAQRAAISGVSVDEESINLLNFQRQFQGAAKVISTADELLQTLIAII
;
A
#
# COMPACT_ATOMS: atom_id res chain seq x y z
N MET A 1 -3.45 24.58 8.97
CA MET A 1 -2.35 25.24 8.23
C MET A 1 -2.63 25.03 6.75
N THR A 2 -3.39 25.92 6.11
CA THR A 2 -4.01 25.72 4.78
C THR A 2 -3.52 26.71 3.73
N SER A 3 -2.46 27.48 4.00
CA SER A 3 -1.96 28.51 3.10
C SER A 3 -0.45 28.51 2.97
N GLY A 4 0.04 29.17 1.92
CA GLY A 4 1.47 29.27 1.62
C GLY A 4 2.08 27.96 1.13
N SER A 5 3.41 27.91 1.11
CA SER A 5 4.16 26.72 0.66
C SER A 5 3.88 25.49 1.52
N ILE A 6 3.71 25.66 2.84
CA ILE A 6 3.43 24.56 3.76
C ILE A 6 2.03 23.98 3.51
N GLY A 7 1.02 24.82 3.32
CA GLY A 7 -0.34 24.36 2.98
C GLY A 7 -0.38 23.60 1.65
N GLY A 8 0.30 24.12 0.62
CA GLY A 8 0.37 23.44 -0.69
C GLY A 8 1.17 22.13 -0.66
N LEU A 9 2.23 22.04 0.14
CA LEU A 9 2.98 20.80 0.33
C LEU A 9 2.17 19.75 1.10
N LEU A 10 1.41 20.17 2.12
CA LEU A 10 0.50 19.28 2.86
C LEU A 10 -0.62 18.77 1.95
N GLU A 11 -1.25 19.64 1.16
CA GLU A 11 -2.26 19.22 0.19
C GLU A 11 -1.69 18.27 -0.88
N ALA A 12 -0.49 18.55 -1.40
CA ALA A 12 0.15 17.66 -2.36
C ALA A 12 0.46 16.28 -1.77
N ARG A 13 0.94 16.23 -0.52
CA ARG A 13 1.17 14.98 0.21
C ARG A 13 -0.15 14.25 0.47
N ASP A 14 -1.05 14.89 1.20
CA ASP A 14 -2.25 14.27 1.77
C ASP A 14 -3.31 13.91 0.73
N SER A 15 -3.25 14.49 -0.48
CA SER A 15 -4.25 14.23 -1.53
C SER A 15 -3.70 13.46 -2.73
N ASN A 16 -2.52 13.85 -3.23
CA ASN A 16 -2.01 13.26 -4.47
C ASN A 16 -1.08 12.08 -4.20
N ILE A 17 -0.14 12.22 -3.26
CA ILE A 17 0.78 11.13 -2.93
C ILE A 17 0.01 9.99 -2.28
N ASP A 18 -0.80 10.29 -1.26
CA ASP A 18 -1.59 9.27 -0.55
C ASP A 18 -2.51 8.51 -1.52
N ALA A 19 -3.22 9.20 -2.42
CA ALA A 19 -4.06 8.54 -3.42
C ALA A 19 -3.29 7.74 -4.48
N THR A 20 -2.01 8.05 -4.74
CA THR A 20 -1.16 7.22 -5.61
C THR A 20 -0.68 5.98 -4.84
N VAL A 21 -0.31 6.14 -3.57
CA VAL A 21 0.06 5.04 -2.68
C VAL A 21 -1.12 4.07 -2.53
N ASP A 22 -2.31 4.56 -2.22
CA ASP A 22 -3.51 3.72 -2.06
C ASP A 22 -3.83 2.90 -3.32
N ARG A 23 -3.68 3.50 -4.52
CA ARG A 23 -3.88 2.78 -5.79
C ARG A 23 -2.83 1.69 -6.00
N LEU A 24 -1.57 2.00 -5.70
CA LEU A 24 -0.49 1.02 -5.84
C LEU A 24 -0.66 -0.10 -4.83
N ASP A 25 -0.97 0.23 -3.57
CA ASP A 25 -1.23 -0.73 -2.51
C ASP A 25 -2.42 -1.61 -2.84
N THR A 26 -3.51 -1.05 -3.38
CA THR A 26 -4.68 -1.83 -3.82
C THR A 26 -4.27 -2.82 -4.92
N LEU A 27 -3.59 -2.36 -5.96
CA LEU A 27 -3.12 -3.23 -7.05
C LEU A 27 -2.20 -4.34 -6.52
N THR A 28 -1.23 -4.00 -5.68
CA THR A 28 -0.29 -4.96 -5.12
C THR A 28 -0.98 -5.94 -4.18
N SER A 29 -1.93 -5.49 -3.36
CA SER A 29 -2.72 -6.35 -2.47
C SER A 29 -3.47 -7.42 -3.27
N GLN A 30 -4.12 -7.02 -4.37
CA GLN A 30 -4.82 -7.94 -5.24
C GLN A 30 -3.86 -8.88 -5.98
N LEU A 31 -2.71 -8.37 -6.45
CA LEU A 31 -1.67 -9.19 -7.07
C LEU A 31 -1.18 -10.29 -6.13
N ILE A 32 -0.87 -9.93 -4.88
CA ILE A 32 -0.47 -10.87 -3.84
C ILE A 32 -1.58 -11.91 -3.64
N PHE A 33 -2.81 -11.44 -3.38
CA PHE A 33 -3.92 -12.31 -3.00
C PHE A 33 -4.30 -13.30 -4.11
N GLU A 34 -4.49 -12.84 -5.34
CA GLU A 34 -4.91 -13.71 -6.44
C GLU A 34 -3.82 -14.70 -6.86
N ILE A 35 -2.56 -14.28 -6.89
CA ILE A 35 -1.46 -15.21 -7.16
C ILE A 35 -1.30 -16.21 -6.02
N ASN A 36 -1.47 -15.78 -4.77
CA ASN A 36 -1.40 -16.67 -3.62
C ASN A 36 -2.54 -17.69 -3.59
N LYS A 37 -3.76 -17.33 -3.98
CA LYS A 37 -4.88 -18.28 -4.16
C LYS A 37 -4.54 -19.36 -5.18
N LEU A 38 -3.87 -18.98 -6.27
CA LEU A 38 -3.45 -19.93 -7.30
C LEU A 38 -2.27 -20.80 -6.84
N HIS A 39 -1.31 -20.23 -6.14
CA HIS A 39 -0.13 -20.96 -5.68
C HIS A 39 -0.47 -21.91 -4.52
N SER A 40 -1.35 -21.50 -3.61
CA SER A 40 -1.75 -22.31 -2.44
C SER A 40 -2.40 -23.64 -2.82
N THR A 41 -3.11 -23.68 -3.95
CA THR A 41 -3.77 -24.86 -4.53
C THR A 41 -3.01 -25.47 -5.71
N GLY A 42 -1.82 -24.95 -6.02
CA GLY A 42 -0.95 -25.51 -7.03
C GLY A 42 -0.24 -26.77 -6.53
N THR A 43 0.44 -27.45 -7.45
CA THR A 43 1.21 -28.66 -7.15
C THR A 43 2.61 -28.59 -7.77
N ASN A 44 3.51 -29.37 -7.22
CA ASN A 44 4.86 -29.59 -7.71
C ASN A 44 5.12 -31.10 -7.83
N LEU A 45 6.32 -31.50 -8.25
CA LEU A 45 6.65 -32.91 -8.50
C LEU A 45 6.77 -33.77 -7.23
N SER A 46 6.97 -33.15 -6.06
CA SER A 46 7.37 -33.82 -4.82
C SER A 46 6.32 -33.77 -3.72
N GLY A 47 5.17 -33.13 -3.96
CA GLY A 47 4.16 -32.84 -2.94
C GLY A 47 4.69 -31.93 -1.82
N LEU A 48 3.85 -31.62 -0.85
CA LEU A 48 4.27 -30.95 0.38
C LEU A 48 4.53 -31.97 1.48
N THR A 49 5.66 -31.81 2.18
CA THR A 49 5.96 -32.56 3.41
C THR A 49 5.91 -31.67 4.64
N GLY A 50 6.00 -30.36 4.46
CA GLY A 50 5.72 -29.37 5.49
C GLY A 50 5.55 -27.99 4.89
N VAL A 51 4.74 -27.17 5.53
CA VAL A 51 4.58 -25.76 5.18
C VAL A 51 4.38 -24.94 6.44
N THR A 52 4.92 -23.72 6.46
CA THR A 52 4.65 -22.74 7.50
C THR A 52 3.90 -21.57 6.87
N GLY A 53 2.74 -21.23 7.44
CA GLY A 53 1.95 -20.08 7.04
C GLY A 53 2.71 -18.78 7.27
N GLU A 54 2.43 -17.77 6.44
CA GLU A 54 3.11 -16.48 6.53
C GLU A 54 2.43 -15.47 7.45
N LEU A 55 1.12 -15.63 7.70
CA LEU A 55 0.40 -14.78 8.64
C LEU A 55 0.67 -15.23 10.08
N ALA A 56 1.15 -14.31 10.91
CA ALA A 56 1.26 -14.50 12.35
C ALA A 56 -0.04 -14.01 13.02
N ILE A 57 -0.75 -14.92 13.67
CA ILE A 57 -2.01 -14.65 14.38
C ILE A 57 -1.73 -14.55 15.87
N ALA A 58 -2.11 -13.42 16.47
CA ALA A 58 -2.01 -13.23 17.91
C ALA A 58 -2.82 -14.31 18.65
N SER A 59 -2.33 -14.79 19.80
CA SER A 59 -3.02 -15.84 20.57
C SER A 59 -4.48 -15.51 20.87
N ASP A 60 -4.77 -14.24 21.15
CA ASP A 60 -6.11 -13.77 21.49
C ASP A 60 -7.05 -13.72 20.28
N ASP A 61 -6.51 -13.75 19.05
CA ASP A 61 -7.26 -13.76 17.79
C ASP A 61 -7.42 -15.19 17.22
N GLN A 62 -6.76 -16.21 17.77
CA GLN A 62 -6.78 -17.58 17.21
C GLN A 62 -8.16 -18.24 17.35
N ASP A 63 -8.84 -18.02 18.48
CA ASP A 63 -10.20 -18.49 18.78
C ASP A 63 -11.29 -17.48 18.40
N VAL A 64 -10.95 -16.43 17.63
CA VAL A 64 -11.91 -15.42 17.18
C VAL A 64 -12.20 -15.65 15.70
N ALA A 65 -13.49 -15.67 15.33
CA ALA A 65 -13.92 -15.91 13.96
C ALA A 65 -13.18 -15.02 12.95
N LEU A 66 -12.80 -15.58 11.81
CA LEU A 66 -11.93 -14.91 10.83
C LEU A 66 -12.56 -13.65 10.23
N ASN A 67 -13.90 -13.61 10.13
CA ASN A 67 -14.68 -12.48 9.62
C ASN A 67 -15.16 -11.53 10.74
N SER A 68 -14.81 -11.78 12.00
CA SER A 68 -15.19 -10.93 13.13
C SER A 68 -14.38 -9.64 13.16
N VAL A 69 -15.06 -8.54 13.48
CA VAL A 69 -14.41 -7.24 13.76
C VAL A 69 -13.51 -7.27 15.01
N LEU A 70 -13.68 -8.29 15.86
CA LEU A 70 -12.84 -8.48 17.04
C LEU A 70 -11.50 -9.15 16.69
N ASN A 71 -11.40 -9.82 15.53
CA ASN A 71 -10.15 -10.41 15.07
C ASN A 71 -9.24 -9.31 14.50
N THR A 72 -8.35 -8.79 15.33
CA THR A 72 -7.55 -7.61 14.96
C THR A 72 -6.46 -7.95 13.93
N THR A 73 -6.00 -9.19 13.92
CA THR A 73 -5.05 -9.72 12.94
C THR A 73 -5.64 -9.66 11.53
N LEU A 74 -6.86 -10.18 11.34
CA LEU A 74 -7.51 -10.21 10.02
C LEU A 74 -8.14 -8.87 9.63
N ALA A 75 -8.71 -8.11 10.57
CA ALA A 75 -9.32 -6.81 10.27
C ALA A 75 -8.34 -5.78 9.65
N GLY A 76 -7.03 -5.96 9.84
CA GLY A 76 -5.98 -5.11 9.29
C GLY A 76 -5.45 -5.53 7.91
N LEU A 77 -6.00 -6.57 7.29
CA LEU A 77 -5.58 -7.05 5.97
C LEU A 77 -6.40 -6.41 4.84
N PRO A 78 -5.79 -6.17 3.67
CA PRO A 78 -6.47 -5.60 2.50
C PRO A 78 -7.30 -6.63 1.71
N PHE A 79 -7.32 -7.89 2.17
CA PHE A 79 -8.07 -9.01 1.62
C PHE A 79 -8.62 -9.83 2.78
N ALA A 80 -9.74 -10.51 2.54
CA ALA A 80 -10.43 -11.32 3.54
C ALA A 80 -10.90 -12.64 2.92
N PRO A 81 -10.99 -13.72 3.71
CA PRO A 81 -11.59 -14.96 3.24
C PRO A 81 -13.11 -14.79 3.13
N SER A 82 -13.72 -15.65 2.34
CA SER A 82 -15.18 -15.74 2.21
C SER A 82 -15.68 -17.11 2.64
N ASN A 83 -16.98 -17.21 2.93
CA ASN A 83 -17.64 -18.48 3.18
C ASN A 83 -17.38 -19.48 2.03
N GLY A 84 -17.05 -20.73 2.36
CA GLY A 84 -16.68 -21.74 1.37
C GLY A 84 -15.94 -22.92 1.99
N GLY A 85 -14.83 -23.31 1.38
CA GLY A 85 -13.94 -24.34 1.90
C GLY A 85 -12.89 -24.74 0.89
N PHE A 86 -12.04 -25.69 1.28
CA PHE A 86 -10.98 -26.22 0.45
C PHE A 86 -10.82 -27.72 0.68
N PHE A 87 -10.04 -28.38 -0.17
CA PHE A 87 -9.69 -29.78 -0.01
C PHE A 87 -8.21 -29.94 0.33
N VAL A 88 -7.93 -30.97 1.11
CA VAL A 88 -6.60 -31.48 1.39
C VAL A 88 -6.52 -32.88 0.79
N ASP A 89 -5.55 -33.08 -0.08
CA ASP A 89 -5.21 -34.37 -0.65
C ASP A 89 -3.98 -34.90 0.08
N ILE A 90 -4.11 -36.00 0.83
CA ILE A 90 -3.01 -36.68 1.52
C ILE A 90 -2.66 -37.94 0.72
N ARG A 91 -1.37 -38.17 0.46
CA ARG A 91 -0.89 -39.34 -0.28
C ARG A 91 0.26 -40.02 0.44
N ASN A 92 0.26 -41.34 0.43
CA ASN A 92 1.40 -42.16 0.77
C ASN A 92 2.02 -42.73 -0.53
N PRO A 93 3.10 -42.15 -1.07
CA PRO A 93 3.67 -42.57 -2.35
C PRO A 93 4.23 -44.00 -2.36
N ALA A 94 4.57 -44.57 -1.20
CA ALA A 94 5.07 -45.94 -1.10
C ALA A 94 3.98 -47.00 -1.28
N SER A 95 2.78 -46.74 -0.76
CA SER A 95 1.62 -47.64 -0.85
C SER A 95 0.66 -47.28 -1.99
N GLY A 96 0.70 -46.04 -2.48
CA GLY A 96 -0.27 -45.48 -3.41
C GLY A 96 -1.61 -45.13 -2.77
N ALA A 97 -1.75 -45.23 -1.44
CA ALA A 97 -2.95 -44.80 -0.74
C ALA A 97 -3.08 -43.27 -0.80
N SER A 98 -4.29 -42.79 -1.05
CA SER A 98 -4.62 -41.36 -1.05
C SER A 98 -5.98 -41.12 -0.42
N GLU A 99 -6.09 -40.02 0.31
CA GLU A 99 -7.33 -39.55 0.92
C GLU A 99 -7.54 -38.08 0.54
N ARG A 100 -8.79 -37.71 0.27
CA ARG A 100 -9.19 -36.32 0.03
C ARG A 100 -10.18 -35.91 1.11
N VAL A 101 -9.79 -34.94 1.92
CA VAL A 101 -10.61 -34.39 3.02
C VAL A 101 -11.04 -32.98 2.67
N ARG A 102 -12.31 -32.66 2.92
CA ARG A 102 -12.84 -31.31 2.79
C ARG A 102 -12.72 -30.59 4.12
N ILE A 103 -12.21 -29.36 4.09
CA ILE A 103 -12.25 -28.42 5.20
C ILE A 103 -13.28 -27.35 4.86
N ASP A 104 -14.35 -27.29 5.66
CA ASP A 104 -15.38 -26.27 5.52
C ASP A 104 -14.95 -24.98 6.23
N VAL A 105 -15.26 -23.85 5.61
CA VAL A 105 -14.96 -22.50 6.11
C VAL A 105 -16.27 -21.74 6.16
N ASP A 106 -16.91 -21.77 7.32
CA ASP A 106 -18.14 -21.04 7.60
C ASP A 106 -17.82 -19.59 7.98
N LEU A 107 -18.26 -18.65 7.15
CA LEU A 107 -18.07 -17.21 7.35
C LEU A 107 -19.30 -16.44 6.88
N ASP A 108 -20.48 -17.04 7.01
CA ASP A 108 -21.71 -16.50 6.47
C ASP A 108 -22.29 -15.35 7.32
N GLY A 109 -21.76 -15.15 8.54
CA GLY A 109 -22.16 -14.09 9.46
C GLY A 109 -23.53 -14.34 10.09
N LEU A 110 -23.98 -15.59 10.10
CA LEU A 110 -25.20 -16.05 10.72
C LEU A 110 -24.88 -17.10 11.78
N LYS A 111 -25.52 -16.94 12.93
CA LYS A 111 -25.47 -17.95 13.96
C LYS A 111 -26.28 -19.18 13.58
N SER A 112 -26.02 -20.27 14.28
CA SER A 112 -26.74 -21.54 14.19
C SER A 112 -28.26 -21.40 14.42
N ASP A 113 -28.71 -20.34 15.10
CA ASP A 113 -30.13 -20.02 15.29
C ASP A 113 -30.73 -19.11 14.19
N GLY A 114 -29.94 -18.74 13.19
CA GLY A 114 -30.27 -17.86 12.07
C GLY A 114 -30.20 -16.36 12.38
N SER A 115 -29.76 -15.96 13.58
CA SER A 115 -29.54 -14.55 13.90
C SER A 115 -28.21 -14.04 13.36
N ALA A 116 -28.09 -12.74 13.08
CA ALA A 116 -26.83 -12.17 12.59
C ALA A 116 -25.75 -12.18 13.69
N GLY A 117 -24.55 -12.63 13.35
CA GLY A 117 -23.38 -12.64 14.21
C GLY A 117 -22.35 -13.67 13.76
N THR A 118 -21.13 -13.55 14.28
CA THR A 118 -19.97 -14.36 13.86
C THR A 118 -19.44 -15.22 15.02
N ASP A 119 -20.28 -15.55 16.00
CA ASP A 119 -19.81 -16.19 17.24
C ASP A 119 -19.50 -17.70 17.04
N ASP A 120 -20.06 -18.29 15.99
CA ASP A 120 -19.88 -19.68 15.55
C ASP A 120 -19.28 -19.80 14.14
N ASP A 121 -18.93 -18.67 13.53
CA ASP A 121 -18.14 -18.63 12.30
C ASP A 121 -16.74 -19.20 12.56
N THR A 122 -16.15 -19.77 11.51
CA THR A 122 -14.87 -20.48 11.55
C THR A 122 -13.75 -19.57 12.05
N THR A 123 -13.02 -20.06 13.06
CA THR A 123 -11.82 -19.44 13.63
C THR A 123 -10.55 -19.99 12.98
N ALA A 124 -9.40 -19.37 13.26
CA ALA A 124 -8.12 -19.92 12.82
C ALA A 124 -7.80 -21.23 13.55
N GLN A 125 -8.21 -21.36 14.82
CA GLN A 125 -8.07 -22.59 15.60
C GLN A 125 -8.90 -23.74 15.03
N ASP A 126 -10.14 -23.48 14.59
CA ASP A 126 -10.98 -24.51 13.96
C ASP A 126 -10.33 -25.09 12.70
N ILE A 127 -9.68 -24.25 11.89
CA ILE A 127 -8.95 -24.71 10.70
C ILE A 127 -7.76 -25.58 11.10
N VAL A 128 -7.00 -25.18 12.13
CA VAL A 128 -5.86 -25.97 12.63
C VAL A 128 -6.35 -27.32 13.16
N ASP A 129 -7.40 -27.34 13.98
CA ASP A 129 -7.96 -28.57 14.54
C ASP A 129 -8.50 -29.49 13.44
N ALA A 130 -9.17 -28.95 12.42
CA ALA A 130 -9.69 -29.72 11.29
C ALA A 130 -8.57 -30.31 10.42
N LEU A 131 -7.44 -29.61 10.28
CA LEU A 131 -6.24 -30.11 9.57
C LEU A 131 -5.49 -31.16 10.39
N ASP A 132 -5.35 -30.97 11.70
CA ASP A 132 -4.67 -31.92 12.62
C ASP A 132 -5.46 -33.22 12.80
N ALA A 133 -6.77 -33.16 12.59
CA ALA A 133 -7.64 -34.34 12.63
C ALA A 133 -7.47 -35.27 11.42
N ILE A 134 -6.69 -34.88 10.39
CA ILE A 134 -6.49 -35.71 9.20
C ILE A 134 -5.33 -36.70 9.42
N ASP A 135 -5.62 -37.99 9.25
CA ASP A 135 -4.61 -39.04 9.34
C ASP A 135 -3.43 -38.77 8.38
N GLY A 136 -2.20 -38.76 8.91
CA GLY A 136 -1.00 -38.51 8.12
C GLY A 136 -0.59 -37.03 8.02
N LEU A 137 -1.29 -36.12 8.69
CA LEU A 137 -1.00 -34.69 8.75
C LEU A 137 -1.02 -34.21 10.20
N ASN A 138 -0.08 -33.33 10.56
CA ASN A 138 -0.11 -32.61 11.84
C ASN A 138 -0.22 -31.12 11.57
N ALA A 139 -1.03 -30.41 12.34
CA ALA A 139 -1.24 -28.97 12.25
C ALA A 139 -1.15 -28.32 13.63
N SER A 140 -0.45 -27.19 13.72
CA SER A 140 -0.35 -26.45 14.99
C SER A 140 0.04 -25.00 14.77
N PHE A 141 -0.17 -24.16 15.80
CA PHE A 141 0.49 -22.86 15.87
C PHE A 141 1.90 -22.99 16.44
N ASN A 142 2.88 -22.36 15.80
CA ASN A 142 4.20 -22.20 16.40
C ASN A 142 4.22 -21.04 17.42
N ALA A 143 5.35 -20.85 18.10
CA ALA A 143 5.51 -19.79 19.11
C ALA A 143 5.37 -18.36 18.56
N ALA A 144 5.43 -18.17 17.24
CA ALA A 144 5.21 -16.89 16.58
C ALA A 144 3.74 -16.69 16.12
N GLY A 145 2.85 -17.64 16.42
CA GLY A 145 1.45 -17.58 16.01
C GLY A 145 1.21 -17.92 14.54
N LYS A 146 2.20 -18.51 13.85
CA LYS A 146 2.04 -18.99 12.47
C LYS A 146 1.58 -20.44 12.46
N ILE A 147 0.68 -20.78 11.54
CA ILE A 147 0.24 -22.17 11.31
C ILE A 147 1.40 -22.96 10.72
N VAL A 148 1.68 -24.14 11.26
CA VAL A 148 2.69 -25.07 10.76
C VAL A 148 2.00 -26.39 10.47
N LEU A 149 2.21 -26.89 9.26
CA LEU A 149 1.72 -28.18 8.80
C LEU A 149 2.91 -29.08 8.53
N THR A 150 2.83 -30.34 8.94
CA THR A 150 3.87 -31.34 8.70
C THR A 150 3.21 -32.68 8.40
N ALA A 151 3.55 -33.25 7.25
CA ALA A 151 3.13 -34.59 6.90
C ALA A 151 3.82 -35.61 7.81
N ASP A 152 3.12 -36.65 8.19
CA ASP A 152 3.73 -37.80 8.85
C ASP A 152 4.79 -38.44 7.96
N THR A 153 5.71 -39.19 8.57
CA THR A 153 6.81 -39.82 7.83
C THR A 153 6.27 -40.74 6.74
N GLY A 154 6.61 -40.43 5.48
CA GLY A 154 6.18 -41.22 4.31
C GLY A 154 4.84 -40.78 3.71
N PHE A 155 4.25 -39.69 4.21
CA PHE A 155 3.13 -39.00 3.59
C PHE A 155 3.57 -37.68 2.98
N GLU A 156 2.76 -37.22 2.04
CA GLU A 156 2.80 -35.88 1.46
C GLU A 156 1.37 -35.36 1.33
N PHE A 157 1.20 -34.06 1.21
CA PHE A 157 -0.10 -33.44 1.01
C PHE A 157 -0.08 -32.36 -0.07
N SER A 158 -1.27 -31.97 -0.52
CA SER A 158 -1.51 -30.79 -1.35
C SER A 158 -2.89 -30.22 -1.05
N PHE A 159 -3.12 -28.97 -1.44
CA PHE A 159 -4.43 -28.35 -1.35
C PHE A 159 -5.08 -28.26 -2.74
N SER A 160 -6.40 -28.33 -2.78
CA SER A 160 -7.17 -28.16 -4.01
C SER A 160 -8.50 -27.46 -3.74
N ASP A 161 -9.07 -26.84 -4.78
CA ASP A 161 -10.40 -26.22 -4.80
C ASP A 161 -10.74 -25.32 -3.59
N ASP A 162 -9.85 -24.37 -3.26
CA ASP A 162 -10.13 -23.35 -2.22
C ASP A 162 -11.06 -22.25 -2.74
N SER A 163 -12.36 -22.41 -2.48
CA SER A 163 -13.37 -21.40 -2.79
C SER A 163 -13.44 -20.26 -1.76
N SER A 164 -12.85 -20.45 -0.58
CA SER A 164 -12.85 -19.46 0.50
C SER A 164 -11.71 -18.44 0.37
N GLY A 165 -10.62 -18.81 -0.30
CA GLY A 165 -9.37 -18.05 -0.34
C GLY A 165 -8.62 -18.05 0.99
N VAL A 166 -9.05 -18.83 1.99
CA VAL A 166 -8.51 -18.79 3.34
C VAL A 166 -7.04 -19.19 3.38
N LEU A 167 -6.60 -20.11 2.52
CA LEU A 167 -5.19 -20.52 2.46
C LEU A 167 -4.29 -19.34 2.07
N ALA A 168 -4.74 -18.52 1.13
CA ALA A 168 -4.01 -17.32 0.70
C ALA A 168 -3.97 -16.25 1.80
N VAL A 169 -5.07 -16.06 2.54
CA VAL A 169 -5.13 -15.09 3.65
C VAL A 169 -4.21 -15.51 4.80
N LEU A 170 -4.26 -16.78 5.19
CA LEU A 170 -3.42 -17.34 6.26
C LEU A 170 -1.94 -17.48 5.84
N GLY A 171 -1.64 -17.28 4.55
CA GLY A 171 -0.30 -17.40 4.01
C GLY A 171 0.18 -18.84 3.91
N ILE A 172 -0.73 -19.81 3.82
CA ILE A 172 -0.41 -21.24 3.70
C ILE A 172 -0.10 -21.57 2.24
N ASN A 173 1.10 -22.09 2.00
CA ASN A 173 1.58 -22.49 0.67
C ASN A 173 1.52 -21.35 -0.38
N THR A 174 1.81 -20.11 0.03
CA THR A 174 1.74 -18.95 -0.86
C THR A 174 3.02 -18.73 -1.67
N LEU A 175 2.98 -17.82 -2.65
CA LEU A 175 4.21 -17.37 -3.36
C LEU A 175 4.76 -16.10 -2.72
N PHE A 176 3.88 -15.14 -2.48
CA PHE A 176 4.21 -13.83 -1.95
C PHE A 176 3.91 -13.73 -0.45
N THR A 177 4.80 -13.06 0.25
CA THR A 177 4.59 -12.43 1.57
C THR A 177 4.22 -10.97 1.40
N GLY A 178 3.79 -10.35 2.51
CA GLY A 178 3.41 -8.95 2.54
C GLY A 178 1.94 -8.75 2.22
N LYS A 179 1.50 -7.50 2.29
CA LYS A 179 0.11 -7.11 2.07
C LYS A 179 -0.03 -5.95 1.11
N ASN A 180 1.04 -5.20 0.81
CA ASN A 180 0.96 -4.00 -0.02
C ASN A 180 2.26 -3.75 -0.80
N ALA A 181 2.35 -2.59 -1.46
CA ALA A 181 3.48 -2.27 -2.34
C ALA A 181 4.81 -2.08 -1.59
N THR A 182 4.76 -1.85 -0.29
CA THR A 182 5.95 -1.60 0.53
C THR A 182 6.61 -2.87 1.05
N ASP A 183 5.84 -3.95 1.23
CA ASP A 183 6.29 -5.17 1.89
C ASP A 183 6.11 -6.45 1.07
N ILE A 184 5.62 -6.35 -0.18
CA ILE A 184 5.58 -7.49 -1.09
C ILE A 184 6.97 -8.11 -1.28
N ALA A 185 7.07 -9.42 -1.07
CA ALA A 185 8.29 -10.19 -1.31
C ALA A 185 7.93 -11.63 -1.65
N VAL A 186 8.84 -12.36 -2.31
CA VAL A 186 8.70 -13.81 -2.48
C VAL A 186 9.13 -14.49 -1.18
N ARG A 187 8.47 -15.58 -0.79
CA ARG A 187 8.88 -16.34 0.40
C ARG A 187 10.34 -16.77 0.30
N GLN A 188 11.09 -16.62 1.40
CA GLN A 188 12.53 -16.82 1.39
C GLN A 188 12.94 -18.27 1.07
N ASP A 189 12.15 -19.25 1.50
CA ASP A 189 12.36 -20.66 1.20
C ASP A 189 12.30 -20.95 -0.31
N LEU A 190 11.42 -20.28 -1.06
CA LEU A 190 11.34 -20.40 -2.52
C LEU A 190 12.50 -19.71 -3.24
N LEU A 191 13.08 -18.66 -2.64
CA LEU A 191 14.30 -18.03 -3.16
C LEU A 191 15.52 -18.92 -2.93
N ASP A 192 15.58 -19.60 -1.79
CA ASP A 192 16.66 -20.52 -1.44
C ASP A 192 16.57 -21.84 -2.24
N ASP A 193 15.36 -22.35 -2.44
CA ASP A 193 15.08 -23.55 -3.24
C ASP A 193 13.81 -23.37 -4.13
N PRO A 194 14.00 -23.01 -5.42
CA PRO A 194 12.89 -22.86 -6.36
C PRO A 194 12.13 -24.15 -6.66
N SER A 195 12.63 -25.33 -6.27
CA SER A 195 11.93 -26.60 -6.51
C SER A 195 10.62 -26.71 -5.71
N GLY A 196 10.45 -25.90 -4.67
CA GLY A 196 9.21 -25.77 -3.91
C GLY A 196 8.10 -24.98 -4.61
N MET A 197 8.36 -24.35 -5.76
CA MET A 197 7.34 -23.57 -6.48
C MET A 197 6.22 -24.46 -7.01
N MET A 198 4.97 -24.02 -6.79
CA MET A 198 3.78 -24.71 -7.25
C MET A 198 3.44 -24.29 -8.69
N ILE A 199 4.13 -24.87 -9.66
CA ILE A 199 3.98 -24.53 -11.09
C ILE A 199 2.88 -25.33 -11.80
N GLY A 200 2.58 -26.53 -11.29
CA GLY A 200 1.57 -27.44 -11.83
C GLY A 200 0.22 -27.26 -11.16
N ARG A 201 -0.81 -27.86 -11.74
CA ARG A 201 -2.16 -27.94 -11.15
C ARG A 201 -2.87 -29.19 -11.66
N PHE A 202 -3.76 -29.75 -10.84
CA PHE A 202 -4.72 -30.76 -11.31
C PHE A 202 -5.95 -30.07 -11.91
N GLU A 203 -6.28 -30.41 -13.15
CA GLU A 203 -7.48 -29.96 -13.84
C GLU A 203 -8.25 -31.20 -14.28
N ASP A 204 -9.51 -31.34 -13.84
CA ASP A 204 -10.35 -32.52 -14.09
C ASP A 204 -9.68 -33.88 -13.76
N GLY A 205 -8.79 -33.89 -12.76
CA GLY A 205 -8.07 -35.08 -12.31
C GLY A 205 -6.79 -35.39 -13.09
N GLU A 206 -6.42 -34.58 -14.09
CA GLU A 206 -5.16 -34.68 -14.81
C GLU A 206 -4.16 -33.61 -14.36
N LEU A 207 -2.89 -33.99 -14.24
CA LEU A 207 -1.81 -33.05 -13.93
C LEU A 207 -1.46 -32.23 -15.18
N VAL A 208 -1.67 -30.91 -15.09
CA VAL A 208 -1.13 -29.93 -16.03
C VAL A 208 0.16 -29.36 -15.41
N GLU A 209 1.31 -29.76 -15.95
CA GLU A 209 2.64 -29.45 -15.38
C GLU A 209 2.91 -27.94 -15.21
N ASN A 210 2.33 -27.11 -16.08
CA ASN A 210 2.43 -25.65 -16.03
C ASN A 210 1.08 -24.95 -15.74
N GLY A 211 0.09 -25.68 -15.21
CA GLY A 211 -1.27 -25.18 -15.03
C GLY A 211 -1.36 -23.95 -14.14
N THR A 212 -0.67 -23.96 -12.98
CA THR A 212 -0.65 -22.79 -12.09
C THR A 212 0.07 -21.61 -12.72
N ALA A 213 1.19 -21.85 -13.44
CA ALA A 213 1.89 -20.78 -14.15
C ALA A 213 1.03 -20.15 -15.27
N LEU A 214 0.25 -20.96 -15.99
CA LEU A 214 -0.68 -20.49 -17.01
C LEU A 214 -1.82 -19.67 -16.39
N ALA A 215 -2.39 -20.14 -15.29
CA ALA A 215 -3.43 -19.41 -14.55
C ALA A 215 -2.91 -18.06 -14.04
N VAL A 216 -1.69 -18.02 -13.47
CA VAL A 216 -1.06 -16.76 -13.04
C VAL A 216 -0.85 -15.81 -14.23
N SER A 217 -0.50 -16.32 -15.40
CA SER A 217 -0.38 -15.48 -16.60
C SER A 217 -1.73 -14.91 -17.05
N ALA A 218 -2.83 -15.63 -16.83
CA ALA A 218 -4.18 -15.21 -17.21
C ALA A 218 -4.71 -14.07 -16.30
N LEU A 219 -4.29 -14.02 -15.03
CA LEU A 219 -4.67 -12.97 -14.08
C LEU A 219 -4.40 -11.54 -14.58
N ARG A 220 -3.45 -11.37 -15.50
CA ARG A 220 -3.15 -10.06 -16.10
C ARG A 220 -4.37 -9.41 -16.73
N ASP A 221 -5.19 -10.21 -17.40
CA ASP A 221 -6.31 -9.77 -18.23
C ASP A 221 -7.68 -10.10 -17.60
N GLU A 222 -7.68 -10.79 -16.45
CA GLU A 222 -8.88 -11.13 -15.70
C GLU A 222 -9.45 -9.91 -14.98
N ALA A 223 -10.76 -9.68 -15.14
CA ALA A 223 -11.47 -8.60 -14.46
C ALA A 223 -11.73 -8.97 -12.99
N LEU A 224 -11.37 -8.07 -12.07
CA LEU A 224 -11.51 -8.29 -10.64
C LEU A 224 -12.48 -7.30 -10.01
N ASP A 225 -13.47 -7.81 -9.27
CA ASP A 225 -14.46 -6.99 -8.57
C ASP A 225 -13.79 -6.04 -7.56
N ALA A 226 -12.73 -6.50 -6.89
CA ALA A 226 -11.93 -5.69 -5.96
C ALA A 226 -11.22 -4.50 -6.64
N LEU A 227 -11.03 -4.54 -7.96
CA LEU A 227 -10.48 -3.45 -8.75
C LEU A 227 -11.58 -2.65 -9.48
N GLY A 228 -12.86 -2.89 -9.18
CA GLY A 228 -13.99 -2.24 -9.86
C GLY A 228 -14.39 -2.89 -11.18
N GLY A 229 -14.08 -4.18 -11.36
CA GLY A 229 -14.45 -4.96 -12.55
C GLY A 229 -13.51 -4.77 -13.74
N VAL A 230 -12.31 -4.24 -13.51
CA VAL A 230 -11.24 -4.12 -14.52
C VAL A 230 -10.09 -5.07 -14.21
N SER A 231 -9.21 -5.30 -15.19
CA SER A 231 -8.03 -6.14 -14.99
C SER A 231 -6.92 -5.41 -14.25
N MET A 232 -5.94 -6.17 -13.74
CA MET A 232 -4.75 -5.59 -13.10
C MET A 232 -3.97 -4.69 -14.06
N ALA A 233 -3.88 -5.08 -15.34
CA ALA A 233 -3.21 -4.28 -16.36
C ALA A 233 -3.95 -2.96 -16.65
N GLU A 234 -5.28 -3.00 -16.70
CA GLU A 234 -6.12 -1.82 -16.90
C GLU A 234 -6.06 -0.88 -15.70
N HIS A 235 -6.21 -1.41 -14.47
CA HIS A 235 -6.10 -0.64 -13.23
C HIS A 235 -4.74 0.06 -13.10
N TRP A 236 -3.65 -0.62 -13.49
CA TRP A 236 -2.32 -0.01 -13.54
C TRP A 236 -2.24 1.14 -14.56
N SER A 237 -2.74 0.93 -15.78
CA SER A 237 -2.77 1.96 -16.83
C SER A 237 -3.53 3.20 -16.38
N ASP A 238 -4.71 3.01 -15.78
CA ASP A 238 -5.55 4.08 -15.24
C ASP A 238 -4.88 4.84 -14.09
N SER A 239 -4.18 4.12 -13.22
CA SER A 239 -3.41 4.71 -12.12
C SER A 239 -2.28 5.62 -12.64
N VAL A 240 -1.56 5.18 -13.67
CA VAL A 240 -0.51 5.98 -14.33
C VAL A 240 -1.12 7.20 -15.04
N GLN A 241 -2.22 7.01 -15.78
CA GLN A 241 -2.91 8.10 -16.47
C GLN A 241 -3.45 9.16 -15.50
N SER A 242 -4.05 8.74 -14.39
CA SER A 242 -4.55 9.64 -13.35
C SER A 242 -3.42 10.46 -12.74
N SER A 243 -2.30 9.82 -12.40
CA SER A 243 -1.12 10.48 -11.85
C SER A 243 -0.52 11.49 -12.84
N ALA A 244 -0.40 11.13 -14.12
CA ALA A 244 0.08 12.02 -15.17
C ALA A 244 -0.85 13.23 -15.39
N SER A 245 -2.16 13.01 -15.42
CA SER A 245 -3.16 14.08 -15.56
C SER A 245 -3.10 15.07 -14.39
N ARG A 246 -3.06 14.57 -13.15
CA ARG A 246 -2.92 15.41 -11.94
C ARG A 246 -1.62 16.21 -11.95
N ALA A 247 -0.50 15.59 -12.32
CA ALA A 247 0.78 16.27 -12.44
C ALA A 247 0.75 17.39 -13.51
N SER A 248 0.09 17.13 -14.65
CA SER A 248 -0.10 18.12 -15.71
C SER A 248 -0.92 19.32 -15.22
N ILE A 249 -2.05 19.09 -14.54
CA ILE A 249 -2.90 20.15 -13.97
C ILE A 249 -2.13 20.95 -12.91
N ALA A 250 -1.42 20.28 -12.00
CA ALA A 250 -0.62 20.93 -10.97
C ALA A 250 0.47 21.83 -11.56
N LYS A 251 1.12 21.37 -12.64
CA LYS A 251 2.11 22.17 -13.37
C LYS A 251 1.48 23.42 -13.98
N THR A 252 0.35 23.29 -14.69
CA THR A 252 -0.35 24.43 -15.28
C THR A 252 -0.80 25.44 -14.22
N ASN A 253 -1.30 24.98 -13.08
CA ASN A 253 -1.69 25.86 -11.97
C ASN A 253 -0.49 26.60 -11.37
N ALA A 254 0.65 25.93 -11.21
CA ALA A 254 1.88 26.55 -10.73
C ALA A 254 2.41 27.61 -11.70
N GLU A 255 2.36 27.34 -13.00
CA GLU A 255 2.73 28.31 -14.05
C GLU A 255 1.83 29.55 -14.02
N ALA A 256 0.51 29.36 -13.97
CA ALA A 256 -0.45 30.46 -13.87
C ALA A 256 -0.24 31.29 -12.59
N GLY A 257 -0.04 30.62 -11.44
CA GLY A 257 0.26 31.28 -10.16
C GLY A 257 1.55 32.09 -10.21
N SER A 258 2.60 31.58 -10.88
CA SER A 258 3.85 32.32 -11.06
C SER A 258 3.66 33.58 -11.89
N ILE A 259 2.90 33.52 -12.98
CA ILE A 259 2.60 34.68 -13.83
C ILE A 259 1.84 35.77 -13.04
N VAL A 260 0.83 35.37 -12.27
CA VAL A 260 0.08 36.31 -11.41
C VAL A 260 0.99 36.95 -10.38
N ARG A 261 1.84 36.17 -9.72
CA ARG A 261 2.82 36.69 -8.76
C ARG A 261 3.75 37.71 -9.42
N GLU A 262 4.33 37.38 -10.56
CA GLU A 262 5.23 38.26 -11.30
C GLU A 262 4.54 39.59 -11.70
N SER A 263 3.29 39.51 -12.16
CA SER A 263 2.49 40.70 -12.46
C SER A 263 2.25 41.59 -11.22
N LEU A 264 1.93 40.98 -10.08
CA LEU A 264 1.73 41.72 -8.83
C LEU A 264 3.04 42.31 -8.28
N GLU A 265 4.17 41.62 -8.44
CA GLU A 265 5.49 42.14 -8.08
C GLU A 265 5.86 43.34 -8.95
N ALA A 266 5.60 43.28 -10.26
CA ALA A 266 5.80 44.40 -11.18
C ALA A 266 4.92 45.62 -10.82
N GLN A 267 3.64 45.40 -10.49
CA GLN A 267 2.74 46.46 -10.02
C GLN A 267 3.20 47.07 -8.70
N ARG A 268 3.65 46.24 -7.75
CA ARG A 268 4.20 46.72 -6.47
C ARG A 268 5.45 47.57 -6.70
N ALA A 269 6.34 47.15 -7.59
CA ALA A 269 7.53 47.91 -7.97
C ALA A 269 7.19 49.24 -8.66
N ALA A 270 6.08 49.32 -9.41
CA ALA A 270 5.65 50.56 -10.04
C ALA A 270 5.09 51.60 -9.04
N ILE A 271 4.38 51.15 -8.00
CA ILE A 271 3.77 52.05 -6.99
C ILE A 271 4.73 52.38 -5.85
N SER A 272 5.44 51.36 -5.35
CA SER A 272 6.28 51.44 -4.16
C SER A 272 7.77 51.42 -4.49
N GLY A 273 8.14 51.40 -5.78
CA GLY A 273 9.52 51.51 -6.22
C GLY A 273 10.03 52.93 -6.04
N VAL A 274 11.20 53.06 -5.42
CA VAL A 274 11.90 54.33 -5.31
C VAL A 274 12.67 54.54 -6.62
N SER A 275 12.41 55.64 -7.32
CA SER A 275 13.21 56.03 -8.47
C SER A 275 14.53 56.62 -7.97
N VAL A 276 15.64 55.94 -8.27
CA VAL A 276 17.00 56.37 -7.90
C VAL A 276 17.31 57.76 -8.45
N ASP A 277 16.76 58.11 -9.62
CA ASP A 277 16.92 59.43 -10.21
C ASP A 277 16.17 60.50 -9.43
N GLU A 278 14.96 60.22 -8.95
CA GLU A 278 14.16 61.14 -8.13
C GLU A 278 14.77 61.32 -6.74
N GLU A 279 15.24 60.25 -6.11
CA GLU A 279 15.99 60.37 -4.86
C GLU A 279 17.32 61.09 -5.05
N SER A 280 18.00 60.89 -6.18
CA SER A 280 19.24 61.64 -6.51
C SER A 280 18.97 63.12 -6.70
N ILE A 281 17.87 63.50 -7.36
CA ILE A 281 17.44 64.91 -7.52
C ILE A 281 17.08 65.52 -6.16
N ASN A 282 16.33 64.79 -5.32
CA ASN A 282 16.00 65.23 -3.97
C ASN A 282 17.25 65.41 -3.11
N LEU A 283 18.21 64.49 -3.22
CA LEU A 283 19.49 64.54 -2.51
C LEU A 283 20.33 65.75 -2.98
N LEU A 284 20.39 66.02 -4.30
CA LEU A 284 21.02 67.23 -4.84
C LEU A 284 20.32 68.52 -4.36
N ASN A 285 18.99 68.51 -4.25
CA ASN A 285 18.23 69.63 -3.71
C ASN A 285 18.53 69.83 -2.22
N PHE A 286 18.56 68.78 -1.41
CA PHE A 286 18.96 68.86 0.00
C PHE A 286 20.40 69.36 0.14
N GLN A 287 21.32 68.91 -0.70
CA GLN A 287 22.70 69.41 -0.73
C GLN A 287 22.76 70.91 -1.05
N ARG A 288 22.02 71.37 -2.07
CA ARG A 288 21.93 72.80 -2.43
C ARG A 288 21.30 73.64 -1.33
N GLN A 289 20.24 73.16 -0.69
CA GLN A 289 19.61 73.84 0.45
C GLN A 289 20.56 73.94 1.64
N PHE A 290 21.31 72.87 1.94
CA PHE A 290 22.32 72.88 2.99
C PHE A 290 23.47 73.85 2.71
N GLN A 291 23.95 73.90 1.47
CA GLN A 291 24.95 74.89 1.03
C GLN A 291 24.42 76.32 1.14
N GLY A 292 23.17 76.55 0.75
CA GLY A 292 22.49 77.84 0.89
C GLY A 292 22.37 78.27 2.36
N ALA A 293 21.91 77.37 3.23
CA ALA A 293 21.81 77.61 4.67
C ALA A 293 23.19 77.87 5.29
N ALA A 294 24.21 77.10 4.93
CA ALA A 294 25.58 77.32 5.38
C ALA A 294 26.13 78.68 4.93
N LYS A 295 25.79 79.13 3.71
CA LYS A 295 26.17 80.46 3.21
C LYS A 295 25.46 81.59 3.97
N VAL A 296 24.18 81.43 4.30
CA VAL A 296 23.41 82.38 5.13
C VAL A 296 23.99 82.46 6.54
N ILE A 297 24.39 81.32 7.12
CA ILE A 297 25.05 81.28 8.42
C ILE A 297 26.42 81.96 8.35
N SER A 298 27.21 81.71 7.29
CA SER A 298 28.53 82.34 7.15
C SER A 298 28.43 83.86 6.96
N THR A 299 27.46 84.33 6.16
CA THR A 299 27.25 85.78 5.98
C THR A 299 26.70 86.41 7.25
N ALA A 300 25.83 85.73 8.00
CA ALA A 300 25.39 86.20 9.31
C ALA A 300 26.56 86.28 10.30
N ASP A 301 27.46 85.30 10.31
CA ASP A 301 28.67 85.29 11.16
C ASP A 301 29.65 86.41 10.76
N GLU A 302 29.87 86.64 9.46
CA GLU A 302 30.67 87.79 8.96
C GLU A 302 30.04 89.13 9.36
N LEU A 303 28.72 89.28 9.25
CA LEU A 303 28.01 90.49 9.70
C LEU A 303 28.12 90.68 11.22
N LEU A 304 28.03 89.60 12.01
CA LEU A 304 28.23 89.63 13.46
C LEU A 304 29.67 90.05 13.82
N GLN A 305 30.67 89.47 13.17
CA GLN A 305 32.08 89.86 13.38
C GLN A 305 32.34 91.30 12.97
N THR A 306 31.74 91.78 11.87
CA THR A 306 31.87 93.18 11.45
C THR A 306 31.23 94.13 12.47
N LEU A 307 30.07 93.78 13.03
CA LEU A 307 29.43 94.52 14.11
C LEU A 307 30.28 94.55 15.39
N ILE A 308 30.89 93.42 15.75
CA ILE A 308 31.77 93.32 16.93
C ILE A 308 33.06 94.13 16.74
N ALA A 309 33.61 94.19 15.52
CA ALA A 309 34.84 94.96 15.23
C ALA A 309 34.64 96.49 15.17
N ILE A 310 33.40 96.97 15.17
CA ILE A 310 33.05 98.41 15.19
C ILE A 310 32.88 98.94 16.63
N ILE A 311 32.87 98.06 17.64
CA ILE A 311 32.85 98.39 19.07
C ILE A 311 34.29 98.30 19.62
#